data_AF-A0A507QM81-F1
#
_entry.id   AF-A0A507QM81-F1
#
_cell.length_a   1.000
_cell.length_b   1.000
_cell.length_c   1.000
_cell.angle_alpha   90.00
_cell.angle_beta   90.00
_cell.angle_gamma   90.00
#
_symmetry.space_group_name_H-M   'P 1'
#
loop_
_entity.id
_entity.type
_entity.pdbx_description
1 polymer ?
#
loop_
_entity_poly.entity_id
_entity_poly.type
_entity_poly.pdbx_seq_one_letter_code
_entity_poly.pdbx_strand_id
1 'polypeptide(L)'
;MLLEGLKLPYDLHQLEFSDARQPEYLRLNPSGLLPTIRIQNTDITLLETAIIVYLIDQYDKEDKLFYRDEPGKYLTQQWLAFQISGQDPYFGQAAWFARFHPEKVQSAIDRYASEIIRGHWHLGRRPGVERDRLACW
;
A
#
# COMPACT_ATOMS: atom_id res chain seq x y z
N MET A 1 1.06 12.01 5.08
CA MET A 1 1.10 11.33 6.40
C MET A 1 2.48 10.81 6.76
N LEU A 2 3.12 9.93 5.98
CA LEU A 2 4.44 9.38 6.36
C LEU A 2 5.56 10.44 6.37
N LEU A 3 5.67 11.24 5.30
CA LEU A 3 6.63 12.36 5.21
C LEU A 3 6.48 13.34 6.38
N GLU A 4 5.23 13.69 6.72
CA GLU A 4 4.90 14.55 7.87
C GLU A 4 5.29 13.92 9.21
N GLY A 5 5.01 12.62 9.41
CA GLY A 5 5.40 11.89 10.62
C GLY A 5 6.92 11.84 10.81
N LEU A 6 7.67 11.79 9.71
CA LEU A 6 9.13 11.85 9.69
C LEU A 6 9.68 13.29 9.64
N LYS A 7 8.81 14.30 9.59
CA LYS A 7 9.16 15.73 9.49
C LYS A 7 10.12 16.05 8.33
N LEU A 8 9.93 15.37 7.21
CA LEU A 8 10.76 15.58 6.02
C LEU A 8 10.19 16.74 5.18
N PRO A 9 11.03 17.67 4.68
CA PRO A 9 10.57 18.66 3.73
C PRO A 9 10.24 17.98 2.40
N TYR A 10 9.15 18.40 1.76
CA TYR A 10 8.75 17.88 0.45
C TYR A 10 7.97 18.92 -0.35
N ASP A 11 8.05 18.82 -1.67
CA ASP A 11 7.26 19.61 -2.60
C ASP A 11 6.09 18.76 -3.10
N LEU A 12 4.86 19.20 -2.82
CA LEU A 12 3.65 18.49 -3.26
C LEU A 12 3.25 18.95 -4.66
N HIS A 13 3.38 18.05 -5.63
CA HIS A 13 2.81 18.23 -6.95
C HIS A 13 1.43 17.57 -7.00
N GLN A 14 0.37 18.37 -6.95
CA GLN A 14 -1.00 17.87 -7.13
C GLN A 14 -1.22 17.51 -8.60
N LEU A 15 -1.88 16.38 -8.83
CA LEU A 15 -2.22 15.87 -10.15
C LEU A 15 -3.70 15.51 -10.16
N GLU A 16 -4.39 15.81 -11.26
CA GLU A 16 -5.71 15.28 -11.50
C GLU A 16 -5.63 13.80 -11.91
N PHE A 17 -6.68 13.03 -11.66
CA PHE A 17 -6.70 11.62 -12.03
C PHE A 17 -6.51 11.38 -13.54
N SER A 18 -6.93 12.32 -14.38
CA SER A 18 -6.70 12.28 -15.84
C SER A 18 -5.23 12.42 -16.21
N ASP A 19 -4.45 13.13 -15.39
CA ASP A 19 -3.05 13.47 -15.70
C ASP A 19 -2.13 12.28 -15.45
N ALA A 20 -2.52 11.38 -14.54
CA ALA A 20 -1.80 10.13 -14.26
C ALA A 20 -1.72 9.18 -15.48
N ARG A 21 -2.49 9.46 -16.54
CA ARG A 21 -2.48 8.73 -17.82
C ARG A 21 -1.73 9.45 -18.94
N GLN A 22 -1.25 10.66 -18.70
CA GLN A 22 -0.55 11.44 -19.73
C GLN A 22 0.90 10.94 -19.92
N PRO A 23 1.46 11.05 -21.14
CA PRO A 23 2.82 10.58 -21.43
C PRO A 23 3.90 11.17 -20.52
N GLU A 24 3.71 12.38 -20.00
CA GLU A 24 4.61 13.06 -19.08
C GLU A 24 4.72 12.30 -17.76
N TYR A 25 3.59 11.91 -17.18
CA TYR A 25 3.56 11.17 -15.93
C TYR A 25 3.94 9.71 -16.13
N LEU A 26 3.49 9.07 -17.21
CA LEU A 26 3.80 7.67 -17.49
C LEU A 26 5.30 7.41 -17.71
N ARG A 27 6.05 8.43 -18.18
CA ARG A 27 7.53 8.38 -18.23
C ARG A 27 8.17 8.31 -16.84
N LEU A 28 7.52 8.86 -15.83
CA LEU A 28 7.96 8.79 -14.42
C LEU A 28 7.47 7.52 -13.75
N ASN A 29 6.20 7.19 -13.94
CA ASN A 29 5.56 6.00 -13.38
C ASN A 29 4.75 5.26 -14.46
N PRO A 30 5.26 4.14 -14.99
CA PRO A 30 4.58 3.40 -16.05
C PRO A 30 3.28 2.71 -15.58
N SER A 31 3.05 2.56 -14.27
CA SER A 31 1.78 2.00 -13.76
C SER A 31 0.62 2.98 -13.93
N GLY A 32 0.91 4.29 -14.05
CA GLY A 32 -0.11 5.34 -14.06
C GLY A 32 -0.91 5.43 -12.76
N LEU A 33 -0.37 4.88 -11.66
CA LEU A 33 -0.93 4.97 -10.32
C LEU A 33 -0.19 6.03 -9.50
N LEU A 34 -0.82 6.45 -8.40
CA LEU A 34 -0.27 7.37 -7.43
C LEU A 34 -0.22 6.64 -6.08
N PRO A 35 0.82 6.88 -5.25
CA PRO A 35 1.80 7.95 -5.36
C PRO A 35 3.13 7.58 -6.06
N THR A 36 3.81 8.62 -6.55
CA THR A 36 5.20 8.56 -7.05
C THR A 36 6.04 9.62 -6.33
N ILE A 37 7.27 9.28 -5.94
CA ILE A 37 8.22 10.24 -5.36
C ILE A 37 9.55 10.20 -6.11
N ARG A 38 10.13 11.38 -6.36
CA ARG A 38 11.51 11.51 -6.83
C ARG A 38 12.40 11.90 -5.66
N ILE A 39 13.46 11.14 -5.43
CA ILE A 39 14.39 11.41 -4.33
C ILE A 39 15.40 12.47 -4.78
N GLN A 40 15.44 13.61 -4.06
CA GLN A 40 16.34 14.72 -4.39
C GLN A 40 17.82 14.27 -4.40
N ASN A 41 18.61 14.88 -5.29
CA ASN A 41 20.03 14.59 -5.48
C ASN A 41 20.34 13.14 -5.87
N THR A 42 19.35 12.41 -6.38
CA THR A 42 19.51 11.07 -6.93
C THR A 42 18.71 10.93 -8.23
N ASP A 43 19.01 9.91 -9.01
CA ASP A 43 18.21 9.52 -10.17
C ASP A 43 17.09 8.52 -9.81
N ILE A 44 16.79 8.37 -8.53
CA ILE A 44 15.82 7.39 -8.04
C ILE A 44 14.41 8.00 -8.07
N THR A 45 13.51 7.32 -8.75
CA THR A 45 12.06 7.54 -8.69
C THR A 45 11.41 6.27 -8.15
N LEU A 46 10.65 6.40 -7.06
CA LEU A 46 10.01 5.30 -6.37
C LEU A 46 8.49 5.40 -6.48
N LEU A 47 7.85 4.23 -6.51
CA LEU A 47 6.43 4.06 -6.70
C LEU A 47 5.84 3.35 -5.48
N GLU A 48 4.60 3.71 -5.11
CA GLU A 48 3.78 2.93 -4.18
C GLU A 48 4.55 2.54 -2.90
N THR A 49 4.52 1.25 -2.53
CA THR A 49 5.14 0.71 -1.32
C THR A 49 6.66 0.89 -1.26
N ALA A 50 7.34 0.97 -2.41
CA ALA A 50 8.79 1.18 -2.41
C ALA A 50 9.16 2.51 -1.75
N ILE A 51 8.27 3.51 -1.83
CA ILE A 51 8.40 4.79 -1.13
C ILE A 51 8.44 4.57 0.38
N ILE A 52 7.49 3.79 0.91
CA ILE A 52 7.37 3.54 2.35
C ILE A 52 8.63 2.83 2.87
N VAL A 53 9.04 1.76 2.18
CA VAL A 53 10.22 0.98 2.56
C VAL A 53 11.48 1.86 2.56
N TYR A 54 11.67 2.67 1.51
CA TYR A 54 12.81 3.58 1.42
C TYR A 54 12.79 4.62 2.54
N LEU A 55 11.65 5.27 2.79
CA LEU A 55 11.56 6.33 3.79
C LEU A 55 11.82 5.81 5.22
N ILE A 56 11.31 4.62 5.54
CA ILE A 56 11.58 3.97 6.82
C ILE A 56 13.07 3.64 6.96
N ASP A 57 13.65 2.99 5.94
CA ASP A 57 15.05 2.60 5.98
C ASP A 57 15.98 3.81 6.13
N GLN A 58 15.70 4.88 5.39
CA GLN A 58 16.56 6.06 5.33
C GLN A 58 16.33 7.06 6.46
N TYR A 59 15.11 7.20 6.98
CA TYR A 59 14.78 8.31 7.89
C TYR A 59 14.17 7.87 9.23
N ASP A 60 13.57 6.68 9.36
CA ASP A 60 13.08 6.18 10.66
C ASP A 60 14.22 5.51 11.46
N LYS A 61 15.21 6.29 11.88
CA LYS A 61 16.39 5.75 12.57
C LYS A 61 16.12 5.34 14.02
N GLU A 62 15.05 5.86 14.61
CA GLU A 62 14.64 5.57 15.98
C GLU A 62 13.57 4.47 16.07
N ASP A 63 13.28 3.77 14.96
CA ASP A 63 12.32 2.65 14.91
C ASP A 63 10.92 3.03 15.43
N LYS A 64 10.47 4.26 15.15
CA LYS A 64 9.17 4.77 15.62
C LYS A 64 8.00 4.23 14.80
N LEU A 65 8.26 3.90 13.53
CA LEU A 65 7.25 3.48 12.56
C LEU A 65 7.46 2.04 12.09
N PHE A 66 8.63 1.45 12.37
CA PHE A 66 8.97 0.10 11.95
C PHE A 66 9.72 -0.67 13.03
N TYR A 67 9.44 -1.97 13.12
CA TYR A 67 10.14 -2.89 14.02
C TYR A 67 11.33 -3.54 13.31
N ARG A 68 12.56 -3.25 13.74
CA ARG A 68 13.78 -3.83 13.16
C ARG A 68 14.26 -5.13 13.81
N ASP A 69 13.66 -5.55 14.92
CA ASP A 69 13.92 -6.89 15.46
C ASP A 69 13.48 -7.96 14.45
N GLU A 70 14.21 -9.09 14.42
CA GLU A 70 14.00 -10.17 13.44
C GLU A 70 12.52 -10.57 13.32
N PRO A 71 11.79 -10.89 14.42
CA PRO A 71 10.36 -11.18 14.35
C PRO A 71 9.51 -10.01 13.84
N GLY A 72 9.73 -8.81 14.38
CA GLY A 72 8.98 -7.60 14.02
C GLY A 72 9.10 -7.23 12.55
N LYS A 73 10.29 -7.37 11.98
CA LYS A 73 10.57 -7.12 10.56
C LYS A 73 9.70 -7.98 9.65
N TYR A 74 9.70 -9.30 9.84
CA TYR A 74 8.92 -10.21 9.00
C TYR A 74 7.42 -10.05 9.22
N LEU A 75 6.98 -9.79 10.45
CA LEU A 75 5.57 -9.49 10.72
C LEU A 75 5.11 -8.20 10.00
N THR A 76 5.95 -7.17 9.99
CA THR A 76 5.62 -5.92 9.28
C THR A 76 5.59 -6.14 7.77
N GLN A 77 6.56 -6.88 7.23
CA GLN A 77 6.57 -7.28 5.81
C GLN A 77 5.34 -8.11 5.43
N GLN A 78 4.90 -9.03 6.29
CA GLN A 78 3.67 -9.81 6.07
C GLN A 78 2.45 -8.90 5.90
N TRP A 79 2.30 -7.89 6.78
CA TRP A 79 1.17 -6.96 6.68
C TRP A 79 1.26 -6.06 5.46
N LEU A 80 2.48 -5.63 5.11
CA LEU A 80 2.72 -4.88 3.88
C LEU A 80 2.33 -5.70 2.64
N ALA A 81 2.78 -6.95 2.57
CA ALA A 81 2.42 -7.86 1.48
C ALA A 81 0.91 -8.14 1.44
N PHE A 82 0.26 -8.31 2.59
CA PHE A 82 -1.19 -8.49 2.68
C PHE A 82 -1.97 -7.26 2.18
N GLN A 83 -1.49 -6.05 2.49
CA GLN A 83 -2.13 -4.83 2.02
C GLN A 83 -2.02 -4.68 0.48
N ILE A 84 -0.83 -4.89 -0.08
CA ILE A 84 -0.58 -4.76 -1.52
C ILE A 84 -1.31 -5.84 -2.33
N SER A 85 -1.26 -7.10 -1.89
CA SER A 85 -1.79 -8.23 -2.68
C SER A 85 -3.26 -8.53 -2.38
N GLY A 86 -3.71 -8.20 -1.18
CA GLY A 86 -5.08 -8.41 -0.74
C GLY A 86 -5.86 -7.12 -0.83
N GLN A 87 -5.68 -6.25 0.16
CA GLN A 87 -6.58 -5.12 0.38
C GLN A 87 -6.70 -4.18 -0.83
N ASP A 88 -5.57 -3.70 -1.36
CA ASP A 88 -5.56 -2.66 -2.40
C ASP A 88 -6.35 -3.06 -3.65
N PRO A 89 -6.14 -4.25 -4.26
CA PRO A 89 -6.95 -4.72 -5.37
C PRO A 89 -8.45 -4.80 -5.03
N TYR A 90 -8.84 -5.32 -3.86
CA TYR A 90 -10.26 -5.46 -3.51
C TYR A 90 -10.94 -4.09 -3.34
N PHE A 91 -10.27 -3.12 -2.71
CA PHE A 91 -10.79 -1.75 -2.61
C PHE A 91 -10.93 -1.08 -3.97
N GLY A 92 -9.91 -1.20 -4.83
CA GLY A 92 -9.95 -0.65 -6.19
C GLY A 92 -11.10 -1.23 -7.02
N GLN A 93 -11.26 -2.56 -7.00
CA GLN A 93 -12.34 -3.22 -7.72
C GLN A 93 -13.73 -2.90 -7.16
N ALA A 94 -13.89 -2.88 -5.83
CA ALA A 94 -15.14 -2.47 -5.20
C ALA A 94 -15.54 -1.05 -5.63
N ALA A 95 -14.60 -0.10 -5.58
CA ALA A 95 -14.84 1.27 -5.99
C ALA A 95 -15.21 1.36 -7.48
N TRP A 96 -14.52 0.61 -8.34
CA TRP A 96 -14.77 0.61 -9.77
C TRP A 96 -16.16 0.05 -10.13
N PHE A 97 -16.52 -1.14 -9.64
CA PHE A 97 -17.85 -1.70 -9.88
C PHE A 97 -18.99 -0.87 -9.26
N ALA A 98 -18.75 -0.26 -8.09
CA ALA A 98 -19.75 0.54 -7.42
C ALA A 98 -19.98 1.92 -8.07
N ARG A 99 -18.94 2.53 -8.66
CA ARG A 99 -18.99 3.95 -9.09
C ARG A 99 -18.76 4.17 -10.58
N PHE A 100 -17.86 3.41 -11.20
CA PHE A 100 -17.34 3.71 -12.53
C PHE A 100 -17.81 2.74 -13.63
N HIS A 101 -18.16 1.49 -13.26
CA HIS A 101 -18.68 0.54 -14.23
C HIS A 101 -19.99 1.08 -14.87
N PRO A 102 -20.16 1.01 -16.20
CA PRO A 102 -21.31 1.59 -16.90
C PRO A 102 -22.63 0.96 -16.45
N GLU A 103 -22.60 -0.32 -16.10
CA GLU A 103 -23.75 -1.07 -15.58
C GLU A 103 -23.60 -1.39 -14.08
N LYS A 104 -24.72 -1.57 -13.38
CA LYS A 104 -24.72 -2.02 -11.99
C LYS A 104 -24.74 -3.54 -11.90
N VAL A 105 -23.55 -4.13 -11.77
CA VAL A 105 -23.37 -5.57 -11.59
C VAL A 105 -23.40 -5.91 -10.10
N GLN A 106 -24.61 -6.13 -9.56
CA GLN A 106 -24.81 -6.29 -8.11
C GLN A 106 -23.97 -7.43 -7.51
N SER A 107 -23.86 -8.57 -8.21
CA SER A 107 -23.06 -9.72 -7.76
C SER A 107 -21.58 -9.39 -7.61
N ALA A 108 -21.02 -8.55 -8.47
CA ALA A 108 -19.64 -8.09 -8.36
C ALA A 108 -19.48 -7.14 -7.16
N ILE A 109 -20.38 -6.17 -7.00
CA ILE A 109 -20.38 -5.23 -5.87
C ILE A 109 -20.44 -6.00 -4.54
N ASP A 110 -21.38 -6.93 -4.40
CA ASP A 110 -21.57 -7.71 -3.18
C ASP A 110 -20.34 -8.58 -2.87
N ARG A 111 -19.74 -9.19 -3.90
CA ARG A 111 -18.51 -9.97 -3.76
C ARG A 111 -17.37 -9.11 -3.23
N TYR A 112 -17.06 -7.98 -3.88
CA TYR A 112 -15.93 -7.14 -3.48
C TYR A 112 -16.15 -6.48 -2.11
N ALA A 113 -17.38 -6.06 -1.80
CA ALA A 113 -17.72 -5.55 -0.47
C ALA A 113 -17.54 -6.64 0.61
N SER A 114 -17.98 -7.86 0.35
CA SER A 114 -17.83 -8.99 1.27
C SER A 114 -16.36 -9.35 1.50
N GLU A 115 -15.52 -9.33 0.46
CA GLU A 115 -14.07 -9.58 0.59
C GLU A 115 -13.36 -8.49 1.41
N ILE A 116 -13.73 -7.23 1.25
CA ILE A 116 -13.22 -6.13 2.08
C ILE A 116 -13.57 -6.36 3.56
N ILE A 117 -14.83 -6.66 3.85
CA ILE A 117 -15.30 -6.95 5.21
C ILE A 117 -14.55 -8.15 5.79
N ARG A 118 -14.40 -9.22 5.02
CA ARG A 118 -13.65 -10.42 5.43
C ARG A 118 -12.20 -10.07 5.77
N GLY A 119 -11.52 -9.34 4.90
CA GLY A 119 -10.14 -8.88 5.13
C GLY A 119 -10.00 -8.04 6.41
N HIS A 120 -10.97 -7.15 6.67
CA HIS A 120 -11.02 -6.35 7.89
C HIS A 120 -11.23 -7.19 9.16
N TRP A 121 -12.12 -8.19 9.10
CA TRP A 121 -12.35 -9.12 10.22
C TRP A 121 -11.11 -9.92 10.62
N HIS A 122 -10.24 -10.28 9.66
CA HIS A 122 -9.02 -11.05 9.94
C HIS A 122 -7.96 -10.20 10.64
N LEU A 123 -7.96 -8.87 10.48
CA LEU A 123 -7.07 -7.97 11.21
C LEU A 123 -7.36 -7.97 12.72
N GLY A 124 -8.63 -8.21 13.12
CA GLY A 124 -9.08 -8.16 14.51
C GLY A 124 -8.84 -9.43 15.33
N ARG A 125 -8.39 -10.54 14.73
CA ARG A 125 -8.16 -11.81 15.42
C ARG A 125 -6.76 -12.34 15.13
N ARG A 126 -5.87 -12.27 16.11
CA ARG A 126 -4.65 -13.11 16.15
C ARG A 126 -4.83 -14.20 17.20
N PRO A 127 -5.05 -15.46 16.83
CA PRO A 127 -4.89 -16.55 17.77
C PRO A 127 -3.41 -16.65 18.16
N GLY A 128 -3.13 -16.91 19.44
CA GLY A 128 -1.80 -17.30 19.88
C GLY A 128 -1.49 -18.70 19.34
N VAL A 129 -0.39 -18.83 18.59
CA VAL A 129 0.09 -20.13 18.07
C VAL A 129 1.40 -20.46 18.75
N GLU A 130 1.51 -21.70 19.22
CA GLU A 130 2.69 -22.29 19.87
C GLU A 130 3.84 -22.45 18.85
N ARG A 131 5.08 -22.12 19.23
CA ARG A 131 6.16 -21.70 18.32
C ARG A 131 7.31 -22.69 18.15
N ASP A 132 7.06 -24.00 18.30
CA ASP A 132 8.18 -24.96 18.37
C ASP A 132 8.50 -25.67 17.05
N ARG A 133 7.68 -25.51 15.99
CA ARG A 133 7.96 -26.04 14.63
C ARG A 133 7.36 -25.15 13.55
N LEU A 134 7.94 -25.20 12.34
CA LEU A 134 7.28 -24.66 11.15
C LEU A 134 6.00 -25.45 10.90
N ALA A 135 4.85 -24.85 11.15
CA ALA A 135 3.55 -25.37 10.78
C ALA A 135 3.14 -24.77 9.44
N CYS A 136 2.86 -25.62 8.45
CA CYS A 136 2.24 -25.24 7.18
C CYS A 136 0.74 -25.60 7.27
N TRP A 137 -0.12 -24.66 6.90
CA TRP A 137 -1.58 -24.82 6.89
C TRP A 137 -2.10 -24.77 5.47
#